data_AF-A0A821X8N6-F1
#
_entry.id   AF-A0A821X8N6-F1
#
_cell.length_a   1.000
_cell.length_b   1.000
_cell.length_c   1.000
_cell.angle_alpha   90.00
_cell.angle_beta   90.00
_cell.angle_gamma   90.00
#
_symmetry.space_group_name_H-M   'P 1'
#
loop_
_entity.id
_entity.type
_entity.pdbx_description
1 polymer ?
#
loop_
_entity_poly.entity_id
_entity_poly.type
_entity_poly.pdbx_seq_one_letter_code
_entity_poly.pdbx_strand_id
1 'polypeptide(L)'
;MNRIGIRVGTASEDYFKTEISHGNQNYYPLRSRQQLYDSLLAGIIDVAFSDTGAAEYAINNIYCNLTIVGESFAASEFAIVTPKQWIYAQDLDVGILSIRESGQLGDLRQKWFLAK
;
A
#
# COMPACT_ATOMS: atom_id res chain seq x y z
N MET A 1 -4.41 -25.08 -3.50
CA MET A 1 -3.42 -24.20 -2.85
C MET A 1 -3.80 -22.77 -3.17
N ASN A 2 -3.90 -21.90 -2.17
CA ASN A 2 -4.17 -20.48 -2.38
C ASN A 2 -2.86 -19.81 -2.76
N ARG A 3 -2.79 -19.24 -3.97
CA ARG A 3 -1.56 -18.63 -4.51
C ARG A 3 -1.63 -17.10 -4.62
N ILE A 4 -2.69 -16.50 -4.09
CA ILE A 4 -2.84 -15.05 -3.93
C ILE A 4 -2.39 -14.71 -2.51
N GLY A 5 -1.29 -13.97 -2.39
CA GLY A 5 -0.76 -13.51 -1.11
C GLY A 5 -1.41 -12.21 -0.66
N ILE A 6 -1.94 -12.19 0.57
CA ILE A 6 -2.58 -11.00 1.15
C ILE A 6 -2.00 -10.73 2.53
N ARG A 7 -1.58 -9.48 2.77
CA ARG A 7 -1.09 -9.05 4.08
C ARG A 7 -2.24 -8.87 5.06
N VAL A 8 -2.22 -9.63 6.15
CA VAL A 8 -3.27 -9.56 7.18
C VAL A 8 -3.20 -8.23 7.95
N GLY A 9 -4.35 -7.70 8.35
CA GLY A 9 -4.52 -6.42 9.04
C GLY A 9 -4.28 -5.20 8.14
N THR A 10 -4.47 -5.32 6.82
CA THR A 10 -4.30 -4.22 5.87
C THR A 10 -5.57 -3.98 5.06
N ALA A 11 -5.72 -2.77 4.48
CA ALA A 11 -6.83 -2.46 3.60
C ALA A 11 -6.95 -3.43 2.41
N SER A 12 -5.83 -4.00 1.94
CA SER A 12 -5.83 -5.02 0.88
C SER A 12 -6.53 -6.32 1.31
N GLU A 13 -6.50 -6.66 2.60
CA GLU A 13 -7.23 -7.81 3.14
C GLU A 13 -8.73 -7.58 3.12
N ASP A 14 -9.18 -6.39 3.52
CA ASP A 14 -10.59 -6.01 3.50
C ASP A 14 -11.12 -5.93 2.06
N TYR A 15 -10.32 -5.38 1.14
CA TYR A 15 -10.65 -5.38 -0.29
C TYR A 15 -10.79 -6.79 -0.85
N PHE A 16 -9.82 -7.67 -0.60
CA PHE A 16 -9.89 -9.06 -1.08
C PHE A 16 -11.14 -9.77 -0.54
N LYS A 17 -11.42 -9.61 0.77
CA LYS A 17 -12.60 -10.21 1.41
C LYS A 17 -13.90 -9.69 0.81
N THR A 18 -14.01 -8.40 0.56
CA THR A 18 -15.25 -7.79 0.07
C THR A 18 -15.47 -8.08 -1.41
N GLU A 19 -14.47 -7.82 -2.24
CA GLU A 19 -14.63 -7.73 -3.70
C GLU A 19 -14.25 -9.02 -4.44
N ILE A 20 -13.39 -9.87 -3.86
CA ILE A 20 -12.85 -11.04 -4.57
C ILE A 20 -13.40 -12.34 -3.98
N SER A 21 -13.37 -12.49 -2.66
CA SER A 21 -13.70 -13.77 -2.02
C SER A 21 -15.06 -13.81 -1.34
N HIS A 22 -15.79 -12.70 -1.33
CA HIS A 22 -17.12 -12.55 -0.72
C HIS A 22 -17.18 -13.08 0.73
N GLY A 23 -16.21 -12.65 1.54
CA GLY A 23 -16.06 -12.98 2.95
C GLY A 23 -15.16 -14.18 3.24
N ASN A 24 -14.76 -14.96 2.23
CA ASN A 24 -13.93 -16.15 2.44
C ASN A 24 -12.46 -15.81 2.65
N GLN A 25 -11.81 -16.47 3.61
CA GLN A 25 -10.37 -16.33 3.86
C GLN A 25 -9.56 -17.38 3.07
N ASN A 26 -9.67 -17.34 1.74
CA ASN A 26 -9.01 -18.27 0.81
C ASN A 26 -7.77 -17.67 0.11
N TYR A 27 -7.06 -16.75 0.78
CA TYR A 27 -5.74 -16.25 0.36
C TYR A 27 -4.62 -16.95 1.14
N TYR A 28 -3.38 -16.73 0.72
CA TYR A 28 -2.18 -17.06 1.49
C TYR A 28 -1.85 -15.88 2.43
N PRO A 29 -1.92 -16.06 3.77
CA PRO A 29 -1.74 -14.96 4.71
C PRO A 29 -0.26 -14.57 4.84
N LEU A 30 0.01 -13.28 4.67
CA LEU A 30 1.33 -12.67 4.82
C LEU A 30 1.33 -11.74 6.04
N ARG A 31 2.41 -11.78 6.83
CA ARG A 31 2.56 -10.98 8.06
C ARG A 31 3.47 -9.78 7.90
N SER A 32 4.29 -9.73 6.85
CA SER A 32 5.22 -8.63 6.60
C SER A 32 5.44 -8.39 5.11
N ARG A 33 6.00 -7.22 4.78
CA ARG A 33 6.46 -6.92 3.41
C ARG A 33 7.60 -7.84 2.98
N GLN A 34 8.52 -8.17 3.88
CA GLN A 34 9.61 -9.11 3.57
C GLN A 34 9.05 -10.47 3.17
N GLN A 35 8.12 -11.02 3.97
CA GLN A 35 7.49 -12.29 3.67
C GLN A 35 6.73 -12.27 2.33
N LEU A 36 6.10 -11.14 1.98
CA LEU A 36 5.44 -10.96 0.68
C LEU A 36 6.44 -11.19 -0.46
N TYR A 37 7.56 -10.46 -0.46
CA TYR A 37 8.56 -10.57 -1.53
C TYR A 37 9.24 -11.94 -1.53
N ASP A 38 9.65 -12.46 -0.37
CA ASP A 38 10.25 -13.80 -0.27
C ASP A 38 9.31 -14.89 -0.82
N SER A 39 8.00 -14.78 -0.57
CA SER A 39 7.02 -15.76 -1.04
C SER A 39 6.81 -15.69 -2.55
N LEU A 40 6.85 -14.49 -3.16
CA LEU A 40 6.81 -14.33 -4.62
C LEU A 40 8.06 -14.93 -5.26
N LEU A 41 9.23 -14.59 -4.73
CA LEU A 41 10.53 -15.05 -5.25
C LEU A 41 10.73 -16.56 -5.13
N ALA A 42 10.21 -17.16 -4.05
CA ALA A 42 10.25 -18.61 -3.83
C ALA A 42 9.15 -19.37 -4.59
N GLY A 43 8.25 -18.69 -5.31
CA GLY A 43 7.13 -19.33 -6.01
C GLY A 43 6.08 -19.95 -5.08
N ILE A 44 6.00 -19.49 -3.83
CA ILE A 44 4.97 -19.92 -2.86
C ILE A 44 3.62 -19.30 -3.24
N ILE A 45 3.64 -18.04 -3.66
CA ILE A 45 2.49 -17.29 -4.20
C ILE A 45 2.84 -16.77 -5.59
N ASP A 46 1.81 -16.54 -6.42
CA ASP A 46 1.97 -16.02 -7.77
C ASP A 46 1.81 -14.49 -7.82
N VAL A 47 0.93 -13.96 -6.98
CA VAL A 47 0.59 -12.52 -6.95
C VAL A 47 0.33 -12.06 -5.52
N ALA A 48 0.51 -10.77 -5.28
CA ALA A 48 0.14 -10.11 -4.03
C ALA A 48 -0.31 -8.67 -4.30
N PHE A 49 -1.07 -8.09 -3.35
CA PHE A 49 -1.48 -6.69 -3.41
C PHE A 49 -0.51 -5.81 -2.62
N SER A 50 -0.30 -4.59 -3.10
CA SER A 50 0.52 -3.57 -2.43
C SER A 50 0.08 -2.18 -2.89
N ASP A 51 0.23 -1.18 -2.01
CA ASP A 51 0.02 0.22 -2.37
C ASP A 51 0.99 0.63 -3.47
N THR A 52 0.48 1.35 -4.49
CA THR A 52 1.21 1.65 -5.73
C THR A 52 2.57 2.29 -5.49
N GLY A 53 2.65 3.34 -4.67
CA GLY A 53 3.94 4.02 -4.43
C GLY A 53 4.99 3.13 -3.76
N ALA A 54 4.58 2.26 -2.83
CA ALA A 54 5.49 1.31 -2.19
C ALA A 54 5.91 0.19 -3.16
N ALA A 55 4.99 -0.28 -4.00
CA ALA A 55 5.27 -1.28 -5.02
C ALA A 55 6.25 -0.75 -6.08
N GLU A 56 6.00 0.44 -6.61
CA GLU A 56 6.86 1.13 -7.58
C GLU A 56 8.28 1.29 -7.03
N TYR A 57 8.42 1.77 -5.78
CA TYR A 57 9.73 1.90 -5.15
C TYR A 57 10.44 0.55 -5.02
N ALA A 58 9.73 -0.49 -4.57
CA ALA A 58 10.31 -1.80 -4.35
C ALA A 58 10.82 -2.45 -5.64
N ILE A 59 10.02 -2.45 -6.73
CA ILE A 59 10.43 -3.09 -7.99
C ILE A 59 11.54 -2.32 -8.70
N ASN A 60 11.57 -0.99 -8.57
CA ASN A 60 12.56 -0.15 -9.26
C ASN A 60 13.92 -0.13 -8.54
N ASN A 61 13.97 -0.40 -7.23
CA ASN A 61 15.18 -0.22 -6.43
C ASN A 61 15.67 -1.47 -5.69
N ILE A 62 14.82 -2.47 -5.44
CA ILE A 62 15.15 -3.61 -4.56
C ILE A 62 14.91 -4.95 -5.26
N TYR A 63 13.72 -5.15 -5.83
CA TYR A 63 13.27 -6.43 -6.38
C TYR A 63 13.02 -6.32 -7.89
N CYS A 64 14.08 -6.09 -8.66
CA CYS A 64 14.01 -5.83 -10.11
C CYS A 64 13.48 -7.01 -10.96
N ASN A 65 13.32 -8.18 -10.37
CA ASN A 65 12.74 -9.37 -11.00
C ASN A 65 11.22 -9.51 -10.77
N LEU A 66 10.62 -8.58 -10.04
CA LEU A 66 9.18 -8.47 -9.86
C LEU A 66 8.66 -7.30 -10.70
N THR A 67 7.37 -7.34 -11.03
CA THR A 67 6.70 -6.27 -11.77
C THR A 67 5.28 -6.06 -11.24
N ILE A 68 4.74 -4.87 -11.45
CA ILE A 68 3.31 -4.58 -11.26
C ILE A 68 2.57 -5.03 -12.53
N VAL A 69 1.38 -5.60 -12.37
CA VAL A 69 0.51 -6.04 -13.46
C VAL A 69 -0.91 -5.53 -13.27
N GLY A 70 -1.58 -5.20 -14.37
CA GLY A 70 -2.95 -4.70 -14.36
C GLY A 70 -3.10 -3.21 -14.02
N GLU A 71 -4.34 -2.75 -14.01
CA GLU A 71 -4.69 -1.38 -13.60
C GLU A 71 -4.73 -1.25 -12.08
N SER A 72 -4.50 -0.04 -11.57
CA SER A 72 -4.70 0.25 -10.16
C SER A 72 -6.18 0.12 -9.80
N PHE A 73 -6.45 -0.55 -8.69
CA PHE A 73 -7.78 -0.72 -8.11
C PHE A 73 -7.82 -0.15 -6.68
N ALA A 74 -9.01 -0.09 -6.08
CA ALA A 74 -9.19 0.38 -4.70
C ALA A 74 -8.57 1.76 -4.41
N ALA A 75 -8.92 2.75 -5.24
CA ALA A 75 -8.48 4.13 -5.03
C ALA A 75 -8.80 4.60 -3.60
N SER A 76 -7.76 5.07 -2.90
CA SER A 76 -7.82 5.47 -1.50
C SER A 76 -6.70 6.46 -1.16
N GLU A 77 -6.84 7.15 -0.04
CA GLU A 77 -5.88 8.12 0.47
C GLU A 77 -5.15 7.66 1.73
N PHE A 78 -3.89 8.09 1.88
CA PHE A 78 -3.20 8.05 3.17
C PHE A 78 -3.54 9.29 4.00
N ALA A 79 -3.78 9.09 5.29
CA ALA A 79 -4.14 10.15 6.22
C ALA A 79 -3.41 10.00 7.56
N ILE A 80 -3.35 11.10 8.31
CA ILE A 80 -2.91 11.09 9.71
C ILE A 80 -4.10 10.69 10.58
N VAL A 81 -3.93 9.64 11.39
CA VAL A 81 -4.98 9.18 12.30
C VAL A 81 -4.98 10.04 13.57
N THR A 82 -6.13 10.62 13.91
CA THR A 82 -6.33 11.41 15.13
C THR A 82 -7.46 10.82 15.98
N PRO A 83 -7.53 11.15 17.29
CA PRO A 83 -8.72 10.86 18.09
C PRO A 83 -9.98 11.51 17.48
N LYS A 84 -11.14 10.89 17.71
CA LYS A 84 -12.43 11.51 17.36
C LYS A 84 -12.61 12.80 18.17
N GLN A 85 -13.16 13.84 17.54
CA GLN A 85 -13.42 15.15 18.16
C GLN A 85 -12.17 15.79 18.78
N TRP A 86 -11.00 15.56 18.17
CA TRP A 86 -9.75 16.15 18.61
C TRP A 86 -9.76 17.67 18.40
N ILE A 87 -9.42 18.42 19.46
CA ILE A 87 -9.51 19.89 19.47
C ILE A 87 -8.57 20.57 18.46
N TYR A 88 -7.53 19.89 18.00
CA TYR A 88 -6.57 20.42 17.03
C TYR A 88 -6.77 19.87 15.60
N ALA A 89 -7.88 19.16 15.34
CA ALA A 89 -8.13 18.57 14.03
C ALA A 89 -8.13 19.62 12.92
N GLN A 90 -8.79 20.75 13.14
CA GLN A 90 -8.85 21.84 12.17
C GLN A 90 -7.46 22.44 11.88
N ASP A 91 -6.65 22.67 12.91
CA ASP A 91 -5.30 23.23 12.75
C ASP A 91 -4.39 22.27 11.97
N LEU A 92 -4.48 20.96 12.25
CA LEU A 92 -3.75 19.94 11.52
C LEU A 92 -4.18 19.90 10.05
N ASP A 93 -5.48 19.89 9.77
CA ASP A 93 -6.02 19.83 8.43
C ASP A 93 -5.60 21.04 7.59
N VAL A 94 -5.68 22.25 8.16
CA VAL A 94 -5.21 23.49 7.53
C VAL A 94 -3.70 23.43 7.26
N GLY A 95 -2.91 22.90 8.20
CA GLY A 95 -1.48 22.70 8.02
C GLY A 95 -1.16 21.75 6.86
N ILE A 96 -1.86 20.61 6.77
CA ILE A 96 -1.68 19.65 5.67
C ILE A 96 -2.05 20.28 4.32
N LEU A 97 -3.15 21.04 4.26
CA LEU A 97 -3.54 21.75 3.04
C LEU A 97 -2.48 22.77 2.61
N SER A 98 -1.94 23.55 3.55
CA SER A 98 -0.88 24.51 3.24
C SER A 98 0.38 23.85 2.67
N ILE A 99 0.82 22.71 3.22
CA ILE A 99 1.98 21.94 2.69
C ILE A 99 1.67 21.30 1.33
N ARG A 100 0.41 20.96 1.07
CA ARG A 100 -0.03 20.46 -0.24
C ARG A 100 0.01 21.58 -1.29
N GLU A 101 -0.61 22.72 -0.99
CA GLU A 101 -0.73 23.86 -1.90
C GLU A 101 0.62 24.52 -2.21
N SER A 102 1.55 24.49 -1.26
CA SER A 102 2.92 24.96 -1.47
C SER A 102 3.77 24.05 -2.38
N GLY A 103 3.29 22.85 -2.71
CA GLY A 103 4.02 21.86 -3.49
C GLY A 103 4.99 20.99 -2.67
N GLN A 104 5.16 21.27 -1.37
CA GLN A 104 6.13 20.56 -0.52
C GLN A 104 5.83 19.05 -0.39
N LEU A 105 4.55 18.64 -0.43
CA LEU A 105 4.23 17.20 -0.49
C LEU A 105 4.75 16.54 -1.78
N GLY A 106 4.74 17.28 -2.90
CA GLY A 106 5.31 16.84 -4.17
C GLY A 106 6.83 16.69 -4.07
N ASP A 107 7.51 17.66 -3.47
CA ASP A 107 8.96 17.61 -3.25
C ASP A 107 9.37 16.42 -2.38
N LEU A 108 8.61 16.13 -1.32
CA LEU A 108 8.83 14.96 -0.48
C LEU A 108 8.63 13.66 -1.26
N ARG A 109 7.58 13.55 -2.08
CA ARG A 109 7.38 12.38 -2.94
C ARG A 109 8.55 12.20 -3.91
N GLN A 110 8.98 13.28 -4.56
CA GLN A 110 10.11 13.24 -5.49
C GLN A 110 11.39 12.77 -4.78
N LYS A 111 11.70 13.35 -3.61
CA LYS A 111 12.90 13.02 -2.83
C LYS A 111 12.97 11.56 -2.41
N TRP A 112 11.85 10.97 -1.98
CA TRP A 112 11.86 9.65 -1.34
C TRP A 112 11.51 8.50 -2.29
N PHE A 113 10.79 8.76 -3.38
CA PHE A 113 10.31 7.70 -4.28
C PHE A 113 10.92 7.75 -5.68
N LEU A 114 11.35 8.93 -6.14
CA LEU A 114 11.74 9.15 -7.55
C LEU A 114 13.18 9.63 -7.74
N ALA A 115 13.81 10.21 -6.71
CA ALA A 115 15.22 10.56 -6.75
C ALA A 115 16.09 9.30 -6.53
N LYS A 116 17.09 9.11 -7.40
CA LYS A 116 18.14 8.10 -7.25
C LYS A 116 19.30 8.64 -6.44
#